data_AF-A0A3P3DDF7-F1
#
_entry.id   AF-A0A3P3DDF7-F1
#
_cell.length_a   1.000
_cell.length_b   1.000
_cell.length_c   1.000
_cell.angle_alpha   90.00
_cell.angle_beta   90.00
_cell.angle_gamma   90.00
#
_symmetry.space_group_name_H-M   'P 1'
#
loop_
_entity.id
_entity.type
_entity.pdbx_description
1 polymer ?
#
loop_
_entity_poly.entity_id
_entity_poly.type
_entity_poly.pdbx_seq_one_letter_code
_entity_poly.pdbx_strand_id
1 'polypeptide(L)'
;MRKILLATALTAFAFPAFADEKATAEQIAKIDEVLAAMKCEVDSDNIEVEDDGSFDLDDVICADGQYDVKLNADFTEKERRKE
;
A
#
# COMPACT_ATOMS: atom_id res chain seq x y z
N MET A 1 -42.00 -25.79 -34.30
CA MET A 1 -41.63 -24.36 -34.35
C MET A 1 -42.18 -23.73 -33.08
N ARG A 2 -41.49 -23.02 -32.19
CA ARG A 2 -40.21 -22.32 -32.20
C ARG A 2 -39.88 -22.16 -30.70
N LYS A 3 -38.73 -22.66 -30.24
CA LYS A 3 -38.32 -22.56 -28.82
C LYS A 3 -38.01 -21.10 -28.52
N ILE A 4 -38.71 -20.47 -27.57
CA ILE A 4 -38.38 -19.12 -27.10
C ILE A 4 -37.63 -19.29 -25.79
N LEU A 5 -36.30 -19.21 -25.87
CA LEU A 5 -35.41 -19.05 -24.72
C LEU A 5 -35.25 -17.54 -24.50
N LEU A 6 -35.85 -16.98 -23.45
CA LEU A 6 -35.47 -15.65 -22.96
C LEU A 6 -34.22 -15.82 -22.08
N ALA A 7 -33.08 -15.36 -22.60
CA ALA A 7 -31.83 -15.28 -21.85
C ALA A 7 -31.90 -14.09 -20.89
N THR A 8 -31.83 -14.35 -19.59
CA THR A 8 -31.66 -13.33 -18.55
C THR A 8 -30.18 -12.96 -18.49
N ALA A 9 -29.81 -11.81 -19.07
CA ALA A 9 -28.47 -11.25 -18.91
C ALA A 9 -28.42 -10.46 -17.60
N LEU A 10 -28.04 -11.11 -16.50
CA LEU A 10 -27.55 -10.39 -15.32
C LEU A 10 -26.12 -9.94 -15.63
N THR A 11 -25.95 -8.68 -16.05
CA THR A 11 -24.64 -8.04 -16.05
C THR A 11 -24.31 -7.69 -14.60
N ALA A 12 -23.60 -8.60 -13.93
CA ALA A 12 -22.90 -8.27 -12.69
C ALA A 12 -21.81 -7.25 -13.02
N PHE A 13 -22.01 -6.00 -12.63
CA PHE A 13 -20.91 -5.04 -12.53
C PHE A 13 -20.01 -5.54 -11.40
N ALA A 14 -18.92 -6.21 -11.75
CA ALA A 14 -17.84 -6.45 -10.82
C ALA A 14 -17.17 -5.10 -10.55
N PHE A 15 -17.57 -4.44 -9.47
CA PHE A 15 -16.73 -3.41 -8.87
C PHE A 15 -15.45 -4.11 -8.38
N PRO A 16 -14.25 -3.55 -8.61
CA PRO A 16 -13.06 -4.05 -7.93
C PRO A 16 -13.32 -3.92 -6.43
N ALA A 17 -13.34 -5.04 -5.74
CA ALA A 17 -13.24 -5.05 -4.30
C ALA A 17 -11.83 -4.54 -3.99
N PHE A 18 -11.72 -3.33 -3.45
CA PHE A 18 -10.51 -2.83 -2.82
C PHE A 18 -10.28 -3.68 -1.57
N ALA A 19 -9.66 -4.85 -1.76
CA ALA A 19 -8.99 -5.55 -0.69
C ALA A 19 -7.72 -4.75 -0.38
N ASP A 20 -7.44 -4.48 0.91
CA ASP A 20 -6.29 -3.75 1.45
C ASP A 20 -5.20 -3.52 0.40
N GLU A 21 -5.09 -2.28 -0.10
CA GLU A 21 -4.14 -1.95 -1.16
C GLU A 21 -2.73 -2.06 -0.61
N LYS A 22 -2.13 -3.25 -0.75
CA LYS A 22 -0.70 -3.44 -0.53
C LYS A 22 0.07 -2.52 -1.46
N ALA A 23 1.16 -1.95 -0.96
CA ALA A 23 2.07 -1.16 -1.78
C ALA A 23 2.53 -1.98 -3.00
N THR A 24 2.50 -1.35 -4.17
CA THR A 24 3.01 -1.92 -5.41
C THR A 24 4.53 -2.10 -5.33
N ALA A 25 5.10 -2.98 -6.16
CA ALA A 25 6.55 -3.18 -6.20
C ALA A 25 7.33 -1.90 -6.52
N GLU A 26 6.75 -0.98 -7.29
CA GLU A 26 7.36 0.33 -7.58
C GLU A 26 7.35 1.25 -6.35
N GLN A 27 6.25 1.27 -5.59
CA GLN A 27 6.17 2.02 -4.33
C GLN A 27 7.14 1.45 -3.29
N ILE A 28 7.21 0.13 -3.14
CA ILE A 28 8.15 -0.54 -2.22
C ILE A 28 9.59 -0.16 -2.57
N ALA A 29 9.98 -0.27 -3.83
CA ALA A 29 11.33 0.09 -4.26
C ALA A 29 11.67 1.57 -3.98
N LYS A 30 10.67 2.46 -4.06
CA LYS A 30 10.87 3.88 -3.74
C LYS A 30 11.00 4.13 -2.23
N ILE A 31 10.19 3.43 -1.43
CA ILE A 31 10.27 3.44 0.04
C ILE A 31 11.64 2.94 0.49
N ASP A 32 12.13 1.83 -0.08
CA ASP A 32 13.45 1.27 0.21
C ASP A 32 14.57 2.27 -0.09
N GLU A 33 14.48 3.03 -1.19
CA GLU A 33 15.44 4.08 -1.53
C GLU A 33 15.47 5.19 -0.45
N VAL A 34 14.29 5.63 -0.01
CA VAL A 34 14.15 6.65 1.04
C VAL A 34 14.71 6.16 2.36
N LEU A 35 14.34 4.95 2.80
CA LEU A 35 14.81 4.37 4.06
C LEU A 35 16.31 4.07 4.02
N ALA A 36 16.85 3.59 2.90
CA ALA A 36 18.28 3.35 2.75
C ALA A 36 19.12 4.63 2.90
N ALA A 37 18.63 5.78 2.39
CA ALA A 37 19.27 7.07 2.61
C ALA A 37 19.34 7.46 4.10
N MET A 38 18.42 6.92 4.89
CA MET A 38 18.30 7.11 6.34
C MET A 38 18.98 5.99 7.15
N LYS A 39 19.55 4.99 6.46
CA LYS A 39 20.09 3.75 7.06
C LYS A 39 19.04 3.00 7.88
N CYS A 40 17.85 2.92 7.32
CA CYS A 40 16.71 2.20 7.86
C CYS A 40 16.22 1.17 6.83
N GLU A 41 15.46 0.17 7.30
CA GLU A 41 14.84 -0.88 6.49
C GLU A 41 13.45 -1.19 7.05
N VAL A 42 12.52 -1.62 6.20
CA VAL A 42 11.16 -2.05 6.60
C VAL A 42 10.80 -3.33 5.87
N ASP A 43 9.98 -4.20 6.48
CA ASP A 43 9.38 -5.32 5.77
C ASP A 43 8.23 -4.81 4.88
N SER A 44 8.11 -5.31 3.66
CA SER A 44 7.02 -4.97 2.74
C SER A 44 5.62 -5.31 3.28
N ASP A 45 5.52 -6.28 4.20
CA ASP A 45 4.27 -6.60 4.87
C ASP A 45 3.87 -5.58 5.95
N ASN A 46 4.79 -4.68 6.34
CA ASN A 46 4.56 -3.58 7.28
C ASN A 46 4.41 -2.22 6.58
N ILE A 47 4.02 -2.24 5.29
CA ILE A 47 3.73 -1.04 4.50
C ILE A 47 2.24 -0.99 4.22
N GLU A 48 1.56 0.01 4.78
CA GLU A 48 0.15 0.30 4.51
C GLU A 48 0.04 1.52 3.58
N VAL A 49 -0.83 1.44 2.58
CA VAL A 49 -1.15 2.57 1.68
C VAL A 49 -2.47 3.19 2.14
N GLU A 50 -2.41 4.46 2.51
CA GLU A 50 -3.56 5.23 2.96
C GLU A 50 -4.43 5.71 1.79
N ASP A 51 -5.69 6.02 2.08
CA ASP A 51 -6.67 6.52 1.08
C ASP A 51 -6.20 7.80 0.35
N ASP A 52 -5.33 8.61 0.98
CA ASP A 52 -4.75 9.82 0.39
C ASP A 52 -3.45 9.56 -0.40
N GLY A 53 -3.06 8.30 -0.54
CA GLY A 53 -1.84 7.83 -1.18
C GLY A 53 -0.59 7.99 -0.32
N SER A 54 -0.71 8.41 0.95
CA SER A 54 0.38 8.37 1.92
C SER A 54 0.69 6.94 2.36
N PHE A 55 1.82 6.76 3.04
CA PHE A 55 2.29 5.45 3.47
C PHE A 55 2.54 5.44 4.97
N ASP A 56 1.98 4.46 5.65
CA ASP A 56 2.31 4.12 7.03
C ASP A 56 3.29 2.94 7.00
N LEU A 57 4.48 3.15 7.57
CA LEU A 57 5.56 2.18 7.65
C LEU A 57 5.76 1.80 9.12
N ASP A 58 5.37 0.60 9.49
CA ASP A 58 5.48 0.09 10.85
C ASP A 58 6.78 -0.71 11.05
N ASP A 59 7.28 -0.76 12.28
CA ASP A 59 8.48 -1.50 12.67
C ASP A 59 9.74 -1.15 11.84
N VAL A 60 9.90 0.09 11.37
CA VAL A 60 11.07 0.52 10.60
C VAL A 60 12.34 0.37 11.46
N ILE A 61 13.26 -0.47 11.03
CA ILE A 61 14.50 -0.75 11.75
C ILE A 61 15.60 0.19 11.26
N CYS A 62 16.04 1.09 12.13
CA CYS A 62 17.19 1.97 11.91
C CYS A 62 18.37 1.59 12.83
N ALA A 63 19.55 2.14 12.56
CA ALA A 63 20.76 1.86 13.35
C ALA A 63 20.66 2.20 14.85
N ASP A 64 19.74 3.08 15.24
CA ASP A 64 19.57 3.62 16.59
C ASP A 64 18.24 3.21 17.26
N GLY A 65 17.44 2.38 16.61
CA GLY A 65 16.19 1.85 17.15
C GLY A 65 15.15 1.53 16.08
N GLN A 66 13.96 1.17 16.57
CA GLN A 66 12.77 0.90 15.78
C GLN A 66 11.85 2.14 15.79
N TYR A 67 11.18 2.39 14.68
CA TYR A 67 10.36 3.57 14.45
C TYR A 67 9.10 3.23 13.66
N ASP A 68 8.02 3.94 13.95
CA ASP A 68 6.92 4.12 13.01
C ASP A 68 7.20 5.37 12.16
N VAL A 69 7.15 5.21 10.84
CA VAL A 69 7.42 6.30 9.88
C VAL A 69 6.20 6.49 8.98
N LYS A 70 5.76 7.74 8.83
CA LYS A 70 4.75 8.10 7.84
C LYS A 70 5.39 8.86 6.70
N LEU A 71 5.12 8.47 5.46
CA LEU A 71 5.53 9.19 4.26
C LEU A 71 4.33 9.83 3.58
N ASN A 72 4.50 11.03 3.03
CA ASN A 72 3.49 11.62 2.14
C ASN A 72 3.41 10.82 0.82
N ALA A 73 2.40 11.10 0.00
CA ALA A 73 2.24 10.47 -1.33
C ALA A 73 3.41 10.74 -2.30
N ASP A 74 4.25 11.74 -2.02
CA ASP A 74 5.49 12.03 -2.74
C ASP A 74 6.75 11.38 -2.10
N PHE A 75 6.55 10.45 -1.16
CA PHE A 75 7.57 9.72 -0.41
C PHE A 75 8.45 10.57 0.52
N THR A 76 8.08 11.84 0.78
CA THR A 76 8.76 12.66 1.80
C THR A 76 8.30 12.30 3.20
N GLU A 77 9.20 12.36 4.19
CA GLU A 77 8.85 12.09 5.59
C GLU A 77 7.80 13.09 6.09
N LYS A 78 6.66 12.56 6.53
CA LYS A 78 5.56 13.29 7.16
C LYS A 78 5.69 13.25 8.68
N GLU A 79 6.02 12.08 9.23
CA GLU A 79 6.21 11.85 10.65
C GLU A 79 7.20 10.70 10.89
N ARG A 80 7.92 10.76 12.00
CA ARG A 80 8.73 9.66 12.53
C ARG A 80 8.60 9.63 14.05
N ARG A 81 8.16 8.50 14.59
CA ARG A 81 8.02 8.26 16.03
C ARG A 81 8.86 7.06 16.42
N LYS A 82 9.62 7.18 17.51
CA LYS A 82 10.33 6.04 18.09
C LYS A 82 9.35 5.16 18.86
N GLU A 83 9.42 3.85 18.66
CA GLU A 83 8.66 2.85 19.42
C GLU A 83 9.20 2.67 20.86
#